data_AF-A0A8S3ZZT4-F1
#
_entry.id   AF-A0A8S3ZZT4-F1
#
_cell.length_a   1.000
_cell.length_b   1.000
_cell.length_c   1.000
_cell.angle_alpha   90.00
_cell.angle_beta   90.00
_cell.angle_gamma   90.00
#
_symmetry.space_group_name_H-M   'P 1'
#
loop_
_entity.id
_entity.type
_entity.pdbx_description
1 polymer ?
#
loop_
_entity_poly.entity_id
_entity_poly.type
_entity_poly.pdbx_seq_one_letter_code
_entity_poly.pdbx_strand_id
1 'polypeptide(L)'
;VGAKLGMLAPTLIQMEQEIDAELAGEEPKPHVQIITCDMRSLDERVRDLIGRCTCPVQFPMIKVGEGKYKIGDSRSLIFVRILRSHVMVRVGGGWDTLENYLNKHDPCQCNYR
;
A
#
# COMPACT_ATOMS: atom_id res chain seq x y z
N VAL A 1 -12.70 35.69 -25.24
CA VAL A 1 -11.62 36.47 -24.59
C VAL A 1 -11.01 35.57 -23.50
N GLY A 2 -9.86 34.94 -23.78
CA GLY A 2 -9.20 34.03 -22.85
C GLY A 2 -8.10 34.76 -22.09
N ALA A 3 -8.15 34.74 -20.76
CA ALA A 3 -7.11 35.33 -19.93
C ALA A 3 -5.84 34.47 -20.00
N LYS A 4 -4.78 35.02 -20.61
CA LYS A 4 -3.41 34.54 -20.47
C LYS A 4 -2.90 34.97 -19.10
N LEU A 5 -2.85 34.06 -18.13
CA LEU A 5 -2.18 34.30 -16.86
C LEU A 5 -0.82 33.60 -16.87
N GLY A 6 0.19 34.28 -17.45
CA GLY A 6 1.58 33.92 -17.25
C GLY A 6 2.06 34.55 -15.95
N MET A 7 2.26 33.76 -14.90
CA MET A 7 2.92 34.26 -13.69
C MET A 7 4.41 34.47 -13.99
N LEU A 8 4.98 35.58 -13.52
CA LEU A 8 6.39 35.88 -13.72
C LEU A 8 7.23 34.92 -12.88
N ALA A 9 8.26 34.34 -13.50
CA ALA A 9 9.17 33.35 -12.91
C ALA A 9 9.69 33.63 -11.47
N PRO A 10 9.89 34.89 -11.01
CA PRO A 10 10.37 35.15 -9.64
C PRO A 10 9.38 34.73 -8.54
N THR A 11 8.07 34.79 -8.76
CA THR A 11 7.06 34.46 -7.74
C THR A 11 6.88 32.96 -7.55
N LEU A 12 7.27 32.19 -8.56
CA LEU A 12 7.18 30.72 -8.58
C LEU A 12 8.22 30.11 -7.64
N ILE A 13 9.45 30.63 -7.70
CA ILE A 13 10.58 30.21 -6.86
C ILE A 13 10.30 30.51 -5.38
N GLN A 14 9.69 31.67 -5.10
CA GLN A 14 9.34 32.05 -3.74
C GLN A 14 8.25 31.13 -3.15
N MET A 15 7.28 30.74 -3.97
CA MET A 15 6.24 29.79 -3.58
C MET A 15 6.79 28.36 -3.43
N GLU A 16 7.70 27.92 -4.30
CA GLU A 16 8.37 26.62 -4.19
C GLU A 16 9.15 26.52 -2.87
N GLN A 17 9.88 27.57 -2.49
CA GLN A 17 10.62 27.61 -1.22
C GLN A 17 9.69 27.60 0.00
N GLU A 18 8.53 28.24 -0.09
CA GLU A 18 7.53 28.25 0.98
C GLU A 18 6.87 26.86 1.12
N ILE A 19 6.58 26.18 0.00
CA ILE A 19 6.05 24.80 -0.02
C ILE A 19 7.07 23.80 0.55
N ASP A 20 8.34 23.89 0.15
CA ASP A 20 9.40 22.99 0.61
C ASP A 20 9.70 23.14 2.11
N ALA A 21 9.59 24.36 2.65
CA ALA A 21 9.77 24.63 4.07
C ALA A 21 8.63 24.04 4.93
N GLU A 22 7.38 24.09 4.45
CA GLU A 22 6.22 23.45 5.10
C GLU A 22 6.30 21.91 5.03
N LEU A 23 6.76 21.34 3.90
CA LEU A 23 6.93 19.89 3.74
C LEU A 23 8.06 19.32 4.59
N ALA A 24 9.13 20.09 4.84
CA ALA A 24 10.27 19.64 5.65
C ALA A 24 9.97 19.55 7.16
N GLY A 25 8.90 20.20 7.63
CA GLY A 25 8.47 20.19 9.04
C GLY A 25 7.40 19.14 9.39
N GLU A 26 6.83 18.47 8.39
CA GLU A 26 5.82 17.43 8.59
C GLU A 26 6.45 16.04 8.48
N GLU A 27 6.81 15.41 9.61
CA GLU A 27 6.95 13.95 9.65
C GLU A 27 5.71 13.32 9.01
N PRO A 28 5.84 12.21 8.25
CA PRO A 28 4.73 11.62 7.50
C PRO A 28 3.58 11.27 8.45
N LYS A 29 2.63 12.20 8.61
CA LYS A 29 1.42 11.99 9.39
C LYS A 29 0.69 10.83 8.71
N PRO A 30 0.34 9.76 9.45
CA PRO A 30 -0.40 8.66 8.86
C PRO A 30 -1.70 9.23 8.30
N HIS A 31 -1.79 9.24 6.97
CA HIS A 31 -2.90 9.79 6.21
C HIS A 31 -4.17 9.10 6.70
N VAL A 32 -5.07 9.87 7.32
CA VAL A 32 -6.36 9.38 7.82
C VAL A 32 -7.17 8.91 6.61
N GLN A 33 -7.21 7.60 6.41
CA GLN A 33 -7.98 6.99 5.33
C GLN A 33 -9.44 6.96 5.76
N ILE A 34 -10.29 7.62 4.96
CA ILE A 34 -11.74 7.69 5.10
C ILE A 34 -12.29 6.26 5.14
N ILE A 35 -12.80 5.87 6.31
CA ILE A 35 -13.41 4.57 6.55
C ILE A 35 -14.78 4.57 5.88
N THR A 36 -14.86 3.99 4.69
CA THR A 36 -16.15 3.55 4.14
C THR A 36 -16.34 2.08 4.49
N CYS A 37 -17.47 1.80 5.14
CA CYS A 37 -17.80 0.55 5.81
C CYS A 37 -17.72 -0.69 4.91
N ASP A 38 -17.09 -1.74 5.44
CA ASP A 38 -17.79 -3.02 5.63
C ASP A 38 -17.20 -3.77 6.85
N MET A 39 -17.31 -3.17 8.04
CA MET A 39 -16.85 -3.64 9.38
C MET A 39 -15.39 -4.12 9.54
N ARG A 40 -14.60 -4.32 8.47
CA ARG A 40 -13.17 -4.62 8.51
C ARG A 40 -12.45 -4.00 7.32
N SER A 41 -11.36 -3.28 7.58
CA SER A 41 -10.55 -2.66 6.52
C SER A 41 -9.81 -3.72 5.67
N LEU A 42 -9.42 -3.38 4.42
CA LEU A 42 -8.56 -4.26 3.61
C LEU A 42 -7.33 -4.73 4.40
N ASP A 43 -6.71 -3.82 5.13
CA ASP A 43 -5.54 -4.10 5.97
C ASP A 43 -5.81 -5.12 7.07
N GLU A 44 -7.00 -5.07 7.67
CA GLU A 44 -7.40 -6.03 8.69
C GLU A 44 -7.49 -7.44 8.11
N ARG A 45 -8.11 -7.58 6.94
CA ARG A 45 -8.19 -8.88 6.26
C ARG A 45 -6.84 -9.40 5.79
N VAL A 46 -5.97 -8.50 5.33
CA VAL A 46 -4.58 -8.85 4.95
C VAL A 46 -3.82 -9.32 6.19
N ARG A 47 -3.90 -8.59 7.31
CA ARG A 47 -3.29 -8.96 8.59
C ARG A 47 -3.81 -10.30 9.11
N ASP A 48 -5.11 -10.54 9.06
CA ASP A 48 -5.71 -11.81 9.49
C ASP A 48 -5.17 -12.99 8.69
N LEU A 49 -5.00 -12.83 7.37
CA LEU A 49 -4.48 -13.89 6.49
C LEU A 49 -3.00 -14.19 6.76
N ILE A 50 -2.19 -13.16 6.96
CA ILE A 50 -0.75 -13.33 7.29
C ILE A 50 -0.59 -13.90 8.70
N GLY A 51 -1.41 -13.45 9.65
CA GLY A 51 -1.37 -13.88 11.06
C GLY A 51 -1.75 -15.35 11.29
N ARG A 52 -2.28 -16.05 10.28
CA ARG A 52 -2.49 -17.50 10.33
C ARG A 52 -1.18 -18.29 10.28
N CYS A 53 -0.09 -17.71 9.79
CA CYS A 53 1.21 -18.38 9.77
C CYS A 53 1.82 -18.43 11.18
N THR A 54 2.25 -19.62 11.61
CA THR A 54 2.83 -19.88 12.94
C THR A 54 4.36 -19.94 12.95
N CYS A 55 5.03 -19.48 11.88
CA CYS A 55 6.48 -19.57 11.82
C CYS A 55 7.20 -18.54 12.70
N PRO A 56 8.41 -18.89 13.20
CA PRO A 56 9.22 -17.99 14.04
C PRO A 56 9.71 -16.76 13.27
N VAL A 57 9.76 -16.84 11.94
CA VAL A 57 10.07 -15.74 11.04
C VAL A 57 8.90 -15.61 10.06
N GLN A 58 8.14 -14.52 10.17
CA GLN A 58 7.07 -14.20 9.24
C GLN A 58 7.65 -13.48 8.03
N PHE A 59 7.18 -13.83 6.83
CA PHE A 59 7.58 -13.12 5.62
C PHE A 59 7.08 -11.67 5.69
N PRO A 60 7.98 -10.66 5.70
CA PRO A 60 7.59 -9.30 6.05
C PRO A 60 6.74 -8.68 4.95
N MET A 61 5.50 -8.33 5.27
CA MET A 61 4.56 -7.66 4.37
C MET A 61 4.17 -6.30 4.95
N ILE A 62 4.62 -5.23 4.29
CA ILE A 62 4.52 -3.85 4.79
C ILE A 62 3.56 -3.05 3.94
N LYS A 63 2.53 -2.45 4.56
CA LYS A 63 1.62 -1.52 3.87
C LYS A 63 2.40 -0.25 3.50
N VAL A 64 2.40 0.09 2.21
CA VAL A 64 3.02 1.33 1.69
C VAL A 64 1.97 2.33 1.23
N GLY A 65 0.76 1.86 0.91
CA GLY A 65 -0.37 2.68 0.54
C GLY A 65 -1.65 1.85 0.51
N GLU A 66 -2.77 2.48 0.22
CA GLU A 66 -4.03 1.77 0.05
C GLU A 66 -3.91 0.74 -1.08
N GLY A 67 -4.14 -0.54 -0.75
CA GLY A 67 -3.99 -1.64 -1.70
C GLY A 67 -2.56 -1.84 -2.21
N LYS A 68 -1.53 -1.25 -1.58
CA LYS A 68 -0.12 -1.38 -1.98
C LYS A 68 0.70 -1.92 -0.84
N TYR A 69 1.31 -3.08 -1.06
CA TYR A 69 2.12 -3.76 -0.06
C TYR A 69 3.50 -4.08 -0.64
N LYS A 70 4.53 -3.90 0.18
CA LYS A 70 5.87 -4.45 -0.09
C LYS A 70 5.99 -5.79 0.58
N ILE A 71 6.72 -6.71 -0.06
CA ILE A 71 6.94 -8.04 0.50
C ILE A 71 8.43 -8.38 0.46
N GLY A 72 8.92 -8.92 1.58
CA GLY A 72 10.33 -9.23 1.76
C GLY A 72 11.18 -7.96 1.96
N ASP A 73 12.47 -8.13 1.68
CA ASP A 73 13.53 -7.12 1.58
C ASP A 73 13.64 -6.51 0.16
N SER A 74 12.96 -7.12 -0.80
CA SER A 74 12.93 -6.68 -2.20
C SER A 74 12.06 -5.43 -2.39
N ARG A 75 12.40 -4.58 -3.37
CA ARG A 75 11.56 -3.42 -3.79
C ARG A 75 10.26 -3.83 -4.51
N SER A 76 9.86 -5.09 -4.40
CA SER A 76 8.70 -5.67 -5.08
C SER A 76 7.41 -5.19 -4.42
N LEU A 77 6.72 -4.28 -5.11
CA LEU A 77 5.40 -3.79 -4.75
C LEU A 77 4.33 -4.69 -5.35
N ILE A 78 3.41 -5.16 -4.52
CA ILE A 78 2.20 -5.85 -4.96
C ILE A 78 0.97 -4.98 -4.74
N PHE A 79 0.00 -5.15 -5.65
CA PHE A 79 -1.30 -4.49 -5.57
C PHE A 79 -2.33 -5.48 -5.04
N VAL A 80 -3.06 -5.06 -4.03
CA VAL A 80 -4.04 -5.87 -3.31
C VAL A 80 -5.39 -5.16 -3.33
N ARG A 81 -6.46 -5.92 -3.51
CA ARG A 81 -7.84 -5.41 -3.49
C ARG A 81 -8.79 -6.44 -2.88
N ILE A 82 -9.96 -5.98 -2.46
CA ILE A 82 -11.07 -6.89 -2.12
C ILE A 82 -11.96 -7.04 -3.35
N LEU A 83 -12.31 -8.29 -3.68
CA LEU A 83 -13.37 -8.60 -4.62
C LEU A 83 -14.40 -9.49 -3.90
N ARG A 84 -15.60 -8.95 -3.68
CA ARG A 84 -16.63 -9.57 -2.82
C ARG A 84 -16.07 -9.82 -1.42
N SER A 85 -15.84 -11.08 -1.07
CA SER A 85 -15.27 -11.52 0.20
C SER A 85 -13.85 -12.08 0.07
N HIS A 86 -13.18 -11.91 -1.06
CA HIS A 86 -11.83 -12.44 -1.27
C HIS A 86 -10.80 -11.32 -1.40
N VAL A 87 -9.67 -11.49 -0.72
CA VAL A 87 -8.50 -10.62 -0.87
C VAL A 87 -7.71 -11.11 -2.08
N MET A 88 -7.46 -10.23 -3.04
CA MET A 88 -6.81 -10.55 -4.30
C MET A 88 -5.51 -9.78 -4.48
N VAL A 89 -4.50 -10.42 -5.06
CA VAL A 89 -3.17 -9.88 -5.36
C VAL A 89 -2.96 -9.85 -6.87
N ARG A 90 -2.33 -8.79 -7.37
CA ARG A 90 -1.91 -8.68 -8.76
C ARG A 90 -0.66 -9.52 -9.01
N VAL A 91 -0.75 -10.50 -9.90
CA VAL A 91 0.37 -11.32 -10.40
C VAL A 91 0.45 -11.15 -11.92
N GLY A 92 1.62 -11.25 -12.55
CA GLY A 92 1.90 -10.80 -13.93
C GLY A 92 0.95 -11.26 -15.07
N GLY A 93 0.04 -12.22 -14.82
CA GLY A 93 -1.00 -12.66 -15.76
C GLY A 93 -2.46 -12.42 -15.32
N GLY A 94 -2.72 -11.81 -14.16
CA GLY A 94 -4.10 -11.65 -13.67
C GLY A 94 -4.22 -11.25 -12.20
N TRP A 95 -5.28 -11.73 -11.56
CA TRP A 95 -5.53 -11.57 -10.12
C TRP A 95 -5.56 -12.95 -9.48
N ASP A 96 -4.73 -13.15 -8.47
CA ASP A 96 -4.71 -14.36 -7.65
C ASP A 96 -5.25 -14.05 -6.26
N THR A 97 -5.59 -15.06 -5.46
CA THR A 97 -5.96 -14.82 -4.05
C THR A 97 -4.73 -14.57 -3.19
N LEU A 98 -4.86 -13.76 -2.14
CA LEU A 98 -3.74 -13.52 -1.21
C LEU A 98 -3.28 -14.83 -0.55
N GLU A 99 -4.21 -15.72 -0.23
CA GLU A 99 -3.89 -17.07 0.31
C GLU A 99 -3.01 -17.87 -0.67
N ASN A 100 -3.36 -17.92 -1.96
CA ASN A 100 -2.56 -18.66 -2.96
C ASN A 100 -1.21 -17.99 -3.24
N TYR A 101 -1.16 -16.66 -3.19
CA TYR A 101 0.09 -15.92 -3.32
C TYR A 101 1.05 -16.25 -2.17
N LEU A 102 0.55 -16.23 -0.93
CA LEU A 102 1.35 -16.56 0.25
C LEU A 102 1.81 -18.02 0.23
N ASN A 103 0.97 -18.99 -0.16
CA ASN A 103 1.40 -20.40 -0.32
C ASN A 103 2.59 -20.59 -1.27
N LYS A 104 2.77 -19.74 -2.28
CA LYS A 104 3.87 -19.86 -3.25
C LYS A 104 5.14 -19.14 -2.80
N HIS A 105 4.99 -18.09 -1.99
CA HIS A 105 6.06 -17.16 -1.64
C HIS A 105 6.52 -17.27 -0.19
N ASP A 106 5.70 -17.85 0.69
CA ASP A 106 5.96 -18.02 2.10
C ASP A 106 6.28 -19.49 2.38
N PRO A 107 7.56 -19.85 2.62
CA PRO A 107 7.96 -21.21 2.97
C PRO A 107 7.24 -21.77 4.21
N CYS A 108 6.69 -20.91 5.08
CA CYS A 108 5.89 -21.36 6.22
C CYS A 108 4.50 -21.89 5.86
N GLN A 109 3.96 -21.47 4.72
CA GLN A 109 2.64 -21.89 4.25
C GLN A 109 2.71 -23.14 3.36
N CYS A 110 3.92 -23.53 2.94
CA CYS A 110 4.19 -24.82 2.34
C CYS A 110 4.21 -25.95 3.40
N ASN A 111 3.02 -26.53 3.66
CA ASN A 111 2.74 -27.83 4.30
C ASN A 111 2.94 -28.02 5.82
N TYR A 112 1.83 -28.27 6.54
CA TYR A 112 1.45 -29.64 6.94
C TYR A 112 -0.04 -29.73 7.36
N ARG A 113 -0.91 -30.16 6.43
CA ARG A 113 -1.89 -31.23 6.68
C ARG A 113 -2.29 -31.89 5.37
#